data_AF-A0A067GMW4-F1
#
_entry.id   AF-A0A067GMW4-F1
#
_cell.length_a   1.000
_cell.length_b   1.000
_cell.length_c   1.000
_cell.angle_alpha   90.00
_cell.angle_beta   90.00
_cell.angle_gamma   90.00
#
_symmetry.space_group_name_H-M   'P 1'
#
loop_
_entity.id
_entity.type
_entity.pdbx_description
1 polymer ?
#
loop_
_entity_poly.entity_id
_entity_poly.type
_entity_poly.pdbx_seq_one_letter_code
_entity_poly.pdbx_strand_id
1 'polypeptide(L)'
;MFCVKGLSESGRLTSVPSKYFFEKDLNDDCINSEAETIPIIDFSMLTSGSPEQRYKTIQAIGNACLKWGFFEVINHGVPNTLRDEMIRASESFFDLSDEQKREYAGKKLFDPIRWGTSFNVNVDKTLFWRDYLKIHVHPQFNAPQNPLGF
;
A
#
# COMPACT_ATOMS: atom_id res chain seq x y z
N MET A 1 12.72 12.75 14.25
CA MET A 1 11.42 12.90 13.57
C MET A 1 10.53 11.79 14.06
N PHE A 2 9.35 12.10 14.61
CA PHE A 2 8.40 11.09 15.07
C PHE A 2 7.68 10.47 13.88
N CYS A 3 7.45 9.16 13.89
CA CYS A 3 6.58 8.50 12.92
C CYS A 3 5.11 8.88 13.17
N VAL A 4 4.26 8.73 12.16
CA VAL A 4 2.83 9.09 12.26
C VAL A 4 2.12 8.21 13.29
N LYS A 5 2.43 6.91 13.36
CA LYS A 5 1.90 6.01 14.39
C LYS A 5 2.21 6.53 15.80
N GLY A 6 3.48 6.85 16.09
CA GLY A 6 3.90 7.38 17.38
C GLY A 6 3.26 8.73 17.72
N LEU A 7 3.06 9.60 16.72
CA LEU A 7 2.31 10.85 16.90
C LEU A 7 0.85 10.57 17.28
N SER A 8 0.18 9.67 16.56
CA SER A 8 -1.22 9.29 16.79
C SER A 8 -1.44 8.63 18.14
N GLU A 9 -0.52 7.75 18.57
CA GLU A 9 -0.62 6.98 19.81
C GLU A 9 -0.17 7.77 21.05
N SER A 10 0.50 8.91 20.86
CA SER A 10 1.01 9.71 21.98
C SER A 10 -0.07 10.26 22.92
N GLY A 11 -1.32 10.36 22.47
CA GLY A 11 -2.42 10.99 23.19
C GLY A 11 -2.24 12.50 23.42
N ARG A 12 -1.20 13.11 22.83
CA ARG A 12 -0.86 14.54 23.02
C ARG A 12 -1.51 15.45 21.98
N LEU A 13 -2.05 14.88 20.91
CA LEU A 13 -2.66 15.63 19.81
C LEU A 13 -4.14 15.89 20.10
N THR A 14 -4.51 17.16 20.16
CA THR A 14 -5.91 17.59 20.16
C THR A 14 -6.45 17.80 18.74
N SER A 15 -5.56 17.90 17.76
CA SER A 15 -5.86 17.98 16.33
C SER A 15 -4.69 17.47 15.49
N VAL A 16 -4.95 17.12 14.23
CA VAL A 16 -3.89 16.80 13.25
C VAL A 16 -2.99 18.03 13.06
N PRO A 17 -1.65 17.92 12.97
CA PRO A 17 -0.78 19.06 12.76
C PRO A 17 -0.93 19.69 11.36
N SER A 18 -0.73 21.00 11.27
CA SER A 18 -0.88 21.80 10.03
C SER A 18 -0.16 21.22 8.81
N LYS A 19 1.02 20.61 9.01
CA LYS A 19 1.82 19.99 7.94
C LYS A 19 1.15 18.81 7.24
N TYR A 20 0.10 18.23 7.81
CA TYR A 20 -0.64 17.11 7.23
C TYR A 20 -1.99 17.53 6.65
N PHE A 21 -2.31 18.83 6.68
CA PHE A 21 -3.51 19.32 6.01
C PHE A 21 -3.23 19.48 4.53
N PHE A 22 -4.12 18.88 3.75
CA PHE A 22 -4.24 19.19 2.34
C PHE A 22 -5.15 20.41 2.23
N GLU A 23 -4.64 21.52 1.69
CA GLU A 23 -5.50 22.63 1.30
C GLU A 23 -6.35 22.12 0.14
N LYS A 24 -7.63 21.87 0.42
CA LYS A 24 -8.57 21.39 -0.59
C LYS A 24 -8.66 22.45 -1.68
N ASP A 25 -8.28 22.11 -2.90
CA ASP A 25 -8.65 22.93 -4.06
C ASP A 25 -10.18 22.97 -4.11
N LEU A 26 -10.76 24.16 -4.05
CA LEU A 26 -12.22 24.36 -4.04
C LEU A 26 -12.91 23.87 -5.33
N ASN A 27 -12.13 23.47 -6.35
CA ASN A 27 -12.60 22.84 -7.58
C ASN A 27 -12.69 21.30 -7.49
N ASP A 28 -12.27 20.70 -6.38
CA ASP A 28 -12.39 19.26 -6.13
C ASP A 28 -13.78 18.96 -5.53
N ASP A 29 -14.78 19.11 -6.39
CA ASP A 29 -16.14 18.73 -6.07
C ASP A 29 -16.17 17.23 -5.72
N CYS A 30 -16.58 16.96 -4.48
CA CYS A 30 -16.82 15.61 -4.00
C CYS A 30 -17.82 14.93 -4.95
N ILE A 31 -17.36 13.87 -5.59
CA ILE A 31 -18.06 13.07 -6.60
C ILE A 31 -19.45 12.69 -6.07
N ASN A 32 -20.46 13.38 -6.58
CA ASN A 32 -21.87 13.07 -6.39
C ASN A 32 -22.41 12.40 -7.66
N SER A 33 -21.61 11.50 -8.26
CA SER A 33 -22.08 10.60 -9.32
C SER A 33 -22.53 9.30 -8.67
N GLU A 34 -23.58 8.68 -9.21
CA GLU A 34 -23.87 7.27 -8.95
C GLU A 34 -22.56 6.50 -9.04
N ALA A 35 -22.14 5.86 -7.95
CA ALA A 35 -20.80 5.28 -7.85
C ALA A 35 -20.72 4.09 -8.81
N GLU A 36 -20.16 4.32 -9.99
CA GLU A 36 -19.81 3.24 -10.90
C GLU A 36 -18.86 2.30 -10.12
N THR A 37 -19.16 1.01 -10.10
CA THR A 37 -18.43 0.05 -9.28
C THR A 37 -17.15 -0.37 -9.97
N ILE A 38 -16.04 -0.42 -9.23
CA ILE A 38 -14.74 -0.90 -9.73
C ILE A 38 -14.93 -2.32 -10.32
N PRO A 39 -14.42 -2.62 -11.52
CA PRO A 39 -14.55 -3.94 -12.12
C PRO A 39 -13.90 -5.03 -11.26
N ILE A 40 -14.59 -6.16 -11.09
CA ILE A 40 -14.07 -7.36 -10.43
C ILE A 40 -13.78 -8.42 -11.50
N ILE A 41 -12.56 -8.93 -11.52
CA ILE A 41 -12.08 -9.92 -12.50
C ILE A 41 -11.86 -11.27 -11.80
N ASP A 42 -12.62 -12.30 -12.23
CA ASP A 42 -12.35 -13.68 -11.86
C ASP A 42 -11.13 -14.21 -12.62
N PHE A 43 -10.00 -14.30 -11.93
CA PHE A 43 -8.73 -14.71 -12.52
C PHE A 43 -8.70 -16.21 -12.86
N SER A 44 -9.53 -17.04 -12.23
CA SER A 44 -9.63 -18.47 -12.55
C SER A 44 -10.13 -18.71 -13.98
N MET A 45 -10.88 -17.76 -14.54
CA MET A 45 -11.32 -17.82 -15.94
C MET A 45 -10.15 -17.70 -16.93
N LEU A 46 -9.03 -17.09 -16.52
CA LEU A 46 -7.81 -17.05 -17.33
C LEU A 46 -7.02 -18.36 -17.22
N THR A 47 -6.84 -18.87 -16.01
CA THR A 47 -5.92 -19.99 -15.74
C THR A 47 -6.57 -21.35 -15.97
N SER A 48 -7.86 -21.49 -15.68
CA SER A 48 -8.58 -22.77 -15.68
C SER A 48 -9.90 -22.74 -16.47
N GLY A 49 -10.27 -21.61 -17.07
CA GLY A 49 -11.46 -21.48 -17.91
C GLY A 49 -11.32 -22.09 -19.32
N SER A 50 -12.44 -22.21 -20.02
CA SER A 50 -12.48 -22.56 -21.45
C SER A 50 -11.84 -21.48 -22.32
N PRO A 51 -11.47 -21.76 -23.58
CA PRO A 51 -10.93 -20.75 -24.49
C PRO A 51 -11.80 -19.50 -24.63
N GLU A 52 -13.13 -19.67 -24.65
CA GLU A 52 -14.11 -18.59 -24.73
C GLU A 52 -14.15 -17.76 -23.43
N GLN A 53 -14.12 -18.41 -22.27
CA GLN A 53 -14.05 -17.71 -20.97
C GLN A 53 -12.76 -16.90 -20.86
N ARG A 54 -11.61 -17.50 -21.23
CA ARG A 54 -10.32 -16.82 -21.24
C ARG A 54 -10.34 -15.60 -22.16
N TYR A 55 -10.89 -15.72 -23.37
CA TYR A 55 -11.03 -14.60 -24.31
C TYR A 55 -11.83 -13.44 -23.70
N LYS A 56 -13.01 -13.74 -23.12
CA LYS A 56 -13.85 -12.74 -22.46
C LYS A 56 -13.14 -12.07 -21.29
N THR A 57 -12.41 -12.82 -20.46
CA THR A 57 -11.67 -12.24 -19.33
C THR A 57 -10.52 -11.35 -19.79
N ILE A 58 -9.80 -11.71 -20.85
CA ILE A 58 -8.77 -10.84 -21.45
C ILE A 58 -9.39 -9.52 -21.92
N GLN A 59 -10.55 -9.57 -22.59
CA GLN A 59 -11.26 -8.36 -23.01
C GLN A 59 -11.74 -7.53 -21.81
N ALA A 60 -12.25 -8.18 -20.75
CA ALA A 60 -12.67 -7.50 -19.53
C ALA A 60 -11.51 -6.77 -18.86
N ILE A 61 -10.33 -7.39 -18.76
CA ILE A 61 -9.11 -6.77 -18.23
C ILE A 61 -8.72 -5.57 -19.10
N GLY A 62 -8.68 -5.72 -20.43
CA GLY A 62 -8.36 -4.63 -21.33
C GLY A 62 -9.32 -3.43 -21.16
N ASN A 63 -10.62 -3.70 -21.06
CA ASN A 63 -11.63 -2.68 -20.82
C ASN A 63 -11.48 -2.00 -19.45
N ALA A 64 -11.17 -2.76 -18.40
CA ALA A 64 -10.92 -2.20 -17.07
C ALA A 64 -9.68 -1.29 -17.08
N CYS A 65 -8.58 -1.72 -17.71
CA CYS A 65 -7.38 -0.88 -17.87
C CYS A 65 -7.67 0.41 -18.64
N LEU A 66 -8.47 0.35 -19.72
CA LEU A 66 -8.77 1.52 -20.55
C LEU A 66 -9.72 2.52 -19.88
N LYS A 67 -10.76 2.02 -19.19
CA LYS A 67 -11.80 2.88 -18.59
C LYS A 67 -11.45 3.36 -17.19
N TRP A 68 -10.83 2.47 -16.39
CA TRP A 68 -10.58 2.69 -14.97
C TRP A 68 -9.11 2.85 -14.63
N GLY A 69 -8.22 2.18 -15.36
CA GLY A 69 -6.82 2.02 -14.95
C GLY A 69 -6.64 1.16 -13.69
N PHE A 70 -7.73 0.57 -13.17
CA PHE A 70 -7.76 -0.21 -11.93
C PHE A 70 -8.89 -1.26 -11.97
N PHE A 71 -8.70 -2.38 -11.26
CA PHE A 71 -9.70 -3.42 -11.07
C PHE A 71 -9.32 -4.31 -9.88
N GLU A 72 -10.31 -5.00 -9.33
CA GLU A 72 -10.09 -6.03 -8.31
C GLU A 72 -9.95 -7.42 -8.96
N VAL A 73 -9.20 -8.31 -8.32
CA VAL A 73 -9.07 -9.70 -8.76
C VAL A 73 -9.57 -10.65 -7.68
N ILE A 74 -10.35 -11.65 -8.08
CA ILE A 74 -10.77 -12.77 -7.24
C ILE A 74 -10.27 -14.08 -7.84
N ASN A 75 -10.22 -15.14 -7.03
CA ASN A 75 -9.75 -16.47 -7.47
C ASN A 75 -8.36 -16.43 -8.15
N HIS A 76 -7.48 -15.54 -7.69
CA HIS A 76 -6.12 -15.33 -8.22
C HIS A 76 -5.10 -16.41 -7.84
N GLY A 77 -5.51 -17.43 -7.07
CA GLY A 77 -4.69 -18.60 -6.72
C GLY A 77 -3.65 -18.37 -5.63
N VAL A 78 -3.53 -17.15 -5.08
CA VAL A 78 -2.69 -16.88 -3.91
C VAL A 78 -3.43 -17.37 -2.66
N PRO A 79 -2.84 -18.26 -1.84
CA PRO A 79 -3.51 -18.75 -0.64
C PRO A 79 -3.87 -17.64 0.34
N ASN A 80 -5.09 -17.69 0.90
CA ASN A 80 -5.51 -16.75 1.93
C ASN A 80 -4.59 -16.79 3.17
N THR A 81 -4.09 -17.97 3.53
CA THR A 81 -3.15 -18.13 4.64
C THR A 81 -1.87 -17.32 4.43
N LEU A 82 -1.31 -17.32 3.22
CA LEU A 82 -0.12 -16.54 2.88
C LEU A 82 -0.38 -15.04 2.95
N ARG A 83 -1.55 -14.58 2.46
CA ARG A 83 -1.96 -13.17 2.60
C ARG A 83 -2.04 -12.78 4.08
N ASP A 84 -2.68 -13.61 4.90
CA ASP A 84 -2.87 -13.32 6.32
C ASP A 84 -1.53 -13.33 7.09
N GLU A 85 -0.61 -14.21 6.73
CA GLU A 85 0.77 -14.22 7.25
C GLU A 85 1.53 -12.94 6.87
N MET A 86 1.42 -12.49 5.62
CA MET A 86 2.04 -11.23 5.16
C MET A 86 1.50 -10.01 5.92
N ILE A 87 0.19 -9.95 6.16
CA ILE A 87 -0.43 -8.88 6.95
C ILE A 87 0.10 -8.91 8.39
N ARG A 88 0.09 -10.09 9.05
CA ARG A 88 0.60 -10.24 10.42
C ARG A 88 2.08 -9.90 10.55
N ALA A 89 2.91 -10.29 9.60
CA ALA A 89 4.33 -9.93 9.57
C ALA A 89 4.53 -8.41 9.45
N SER A 90 3.71 -7.76 8.62
CA SER A 90 3.72 -6.30 8.45
C SER A 90 3.30 -5.60 9.75
N GLU A 91 2.21 -6.03 10.38
CA GLU A 91 1.75 -5.51 11.68
C GLU A 91 2.85 -5.66 12.74
N SER A 92 3.43 -6.85 12.86
CA SER A 92 4.51 -7.14 13.81
C SER A 92 5.73 -6.25 13.61
N PHE A 93 6.06 -5.89 12.36
CA PHE A 93 7.10 -4.91 12.08
C PHE A 93 6.74 -3.49 12.56
N PHE A 94 5.51 -3.03 12.34
CA PHE A 94 5.09 -1.69 12.75
C PHE A 94 4.87 -1.54 14.25
N ASP A 95 4.68 -2.66 14.96
CA ASP A 95 4.64 -2.75 16.42
C ASP A 95 6.02 -2.70 17.09
N LEU A 96 7.10 -2.85 16.32
CA LEU A 96 8.45 -2.59 16.84
C LEU A 96 8.59 -1.14 17.33
N SER A 97 9.52 -0.95 18.27
CA SER A 97 9.90 0.39 18.73
C SER A 97 10.42 1.25 17.56
N ASP A 98 10.28 2.57 17.70
CA ASP A 98 10.82 3.50 16.72
C ASP A 98 12.35 3.40 16.62
N GLU A 99 13.05 3.04 17.70
CA GLU A 99 14.48 2.72 17.65
C GLU A 99 14.78 1.59 16.66
N GLN A 100 14.06 0.47 16.78
CA GLN A 100 14.27 -0.71 15.94
C GLN A 100 13.88 -0.45 14.48
N LYS A 101 12.78 0.25 14.23
CA LYS A 101 12.37 0.60 12.85
C LYS A 101 13.35 1.57 12.19
N ARG A 102 13.98 2.47 12.95
CA ARG A 102 15.00 3.41 12.43
C ARG A 102 16.23 2.73 11.85
N GLU A 103 16.54 1.50 12.25
CA GLU A 103 17.61 0.70 11.62
C GLU A 103 17.37 0.49 10.11
N TYR A 104 16.10 0.51 9.70
CA TYR A 104 15.66 0.37 8.31
C TYR A 104 15.43 1.69 7.58
N ALA A 105 15.75 2.87 8.14
CA ALA A 105 15.40 4.17 7.55
C ALA A 105 15.97 4.44 6.12
N GLY A 106 16.82 3.54 5.60
CA GLY A 106 17.50 3.68 4.31
C GLY A 106 18.59 4.76 4.38
N LYS A 107 19.85 4.36 4.21
CA LYS A 107 21.02 5.26 4.18
C LYS A 107 21.32 5.74 2.77
N LYS A 108 20.99 4.94 1.75
CA LYS A 108 21.21 5.25 0.33
C LYS A 108 19.91 5.16 -0.47
N LEU A 109 19.87 5.88 -1.59
CA LEU A 109 18.71 5.96 -2.49
C LEU A 109 18.21 4.59 -2.99
N PHE A 110 19.10 3.61 -3.13
CA PHE A 110 18.79 2.29 -3.66
C PHE A 110 18.87 1.16 -2.62
N ASP A 111 18.85 1.49 -1.32
CA ASP A 111 18.79 0.46 -0.30
C ASP A 111 17.54 -0.41 -0.51
N PRO A 112 17.68 -1.74 -0.48
CA PRO A 112 16.60 -2.66 -0.85
C PRO A 112 15.48 -2.69 0.18
N ILE A 113 15.74 -2.26 1.41
CA ILE A 113 14.76 -2.13 2.49
C ILE A 113 14.80 -0.69 2.98
N ARG A 114 13.63 -0.04 3.03
CA ARG A 114 13.49 1.31 3.56
C ARG A 114 12.20 1.46 4.35
N TRP A 115 12.35 1.81 5.62
CA TRP A 115 11.28 2.34 6.45
C TRP A 115 11.30 3.87 6.42
N GLY A 116 10.13 4.49 6.50
CA GLY A 116 10.02 5.94 6.55
C GLY A 116 8.62 6.41 6.90
N THR A 117 8.44 7.73 6.87
CA THR A 117 7.17 8.40 7.12
C THR A 117 6.91 9.42 6.03
N SER A 118 5.63 9.66 5.71
CA SER A 118 5.21 10.47 4.56
C SER A 118 5.80 9.95 3.23
N PHE A 119 6.12 10.84 2.29
CA PHE A 119 6.79 10.51 1.04
C PHE A 119 8.21 11.10 1.01
N ASN A 120 8.35 12.42 0.90
CA ASN A 120 9.63 13.11 0.99
C ASN A 120 9.55 14.32 1.94
N VAL A 121 9.77 14.02 3.22
CA VAL A 121 9.71 14.98 4.33
C VAL A 121 10.62 16.20 4.18
N ASN A 122 11.63 16.14 3.31
CA ASN A 122 12.59 17.23 3.11
C ASN A 122 12.14 18.24 2.04
N VAL A 123 11.23 17.85 1.13
CA VAL A 123 10.82 18.69 -0.01
C VAL A 123 9.32 18.95 -0.05
N ASP A 124 8.51 18.05 0.54
CA ASP A 124 7.06 18.13 0.47
C ASP A 124 6.53 19.17 1.46
N LYS A 125 5.69 20.08 0.95
CA LYS A 125 5.00 21.10 1.78
C LYS A 125 3.91 20.49 2.65
N THR A 126 3.21 19.48 2.11
CA THR A 126 2.17 18.71 2.81
C THR A 126 2.65 17.28 2.94
N LEU A 127 2.60 16.77 4.16
CA LEU A 127 3.01 15.41 4.50
C LEU A 127 1.81 14.47 4.50
N PHE A 128 2.03 13.22 4.14
CA PHE A 128 1.02 12.18 4.26
C PHE A 128 0.92 11.67 5.70
N TRP A 129 -0.31 11.46 6.17
CA TRP A 129 -0.58 10.77 7.43
C TRP A 129 -0.36 9.26 7.28
N ARG A 130 0.90 8.87 7.04
CA ARG A 130 1.28 7.51 6.68
C ARG A 130 2.72 7.22 7.12
N ASP A 131 2.93 6.04 7.66
CA ASP A 131 4.25 5.39 7.73
C ASP A 131 4.34 4.29 6.67
N TYR A 132 5.55 3.94 6.24
CA TYR A 132 5.75 2.92 5.22
C TYR A 132 6.99 2.07 5.47
N LEU A 133 6.93 0.85 4.93
CA LEU A 133 8.06 -0.05 4.73
C LEU A 133 8.07 -0.42 3.24
N LYS A 134 9.19 -0.18 2.57
CA LYS A 134 9.42 -0.53 1.17
C LYS A 134 10.49 -1.60 1.11
N ILE A 135 10.20 -2.68 0.36
CA ILE A 135 11.09 -3.82 0.21
C ILE A 135 11.20 -4.18 -1.27
N HIS A 136 12.41 -4.29 -1.78
CA HIS A 136 12.69 -4.88 -3.08
C HIS A 136 12.78 -6.40 -2.92
N VAL A 137 11.73 -7.12 -3.34
CA VAL A 137 11.62 -8.58 -3.19
C VAL A 137 12.07 -9.36 -4.43
N HIS A 138 12.30 -8.68 -5.56
CA HIS A 138 12.75 -9.25 -6.82
C HIS A 138 13.71 -8.27 -7.53
N PRO A 139 14.75 -8.74 -8.26
CA PRO A 139 15.12 -10.14 -8.50
C PRO A 139 15.77 -10.83 -7.30
N GLN A 140 16.38 -10.06 -6.39
CA GLN A 140 16.93 -10.59 -5.15
C GLN A 140 15.90 -10.42 -4.03
N PHE A 141 15.64 -11.50 -3.30
CA PHE A 141 14.77 -11.46 -2.13
C PHE A 141 15.46 -10.70 -0.99
N ASN A 142 14.79 -9.70 -0.45
CA ASN A 142 15.19 -8.96 0.73
C ASN A 142 14.04 -8.96 1.72
N ALA A 143 14.34 -9.06 3.01
CA ALA A 143 13.36 -8.97 4.09
C ALA A 143 14.03 -8.39 5.35
N PRO A 144 13.30 -7.62 6.18
CA PRO A 144 13.70 -7.29 7.54
C PRO A 144 14.13 -8.54 8.33
N GLN A 145 15.17 -8.41 9.15
CA GLN A 145 15.62 -9.49 10.04
C GLN A 145 14.90 -9.45 11.41
N ASN A 146 14.22 -8.34 11.69
CA ASN A 146 13.47 -8.10 12.91
C ASN A 146 12.12 -7.49 12.53
N PRO A 147 10.98 -8.05 12.98
CA PRO A 147 10.84 -9.24 13.83
C PRO A 147 11.30 -10.53 13.14
N LEU A 148 11.67 -11.54 13.93
CA LEU A 148 11.99 -12.86 13.40
C LEU A 148 10.74 -13.44 12.72
N GLY A 149 10.89 -13.95 11.49
CA GLY A 149 9.79 -14.52 10.71
C GLY A 149 8.99 -13.49 9.90
N PHE A 150 9.54 -12.28 9.70
CA PHE A 150 9.12 -11.42 8.60
C PHE A 150 9.42 -12.10 7.24
#